data_AF-A0A8J3EK78-F1
#
_entry.id   AF-A0A8J3EK78-F1
#
_cell.length_a   1.000
_cell.length_b   1.000
_cell.length_c   1.000
_cell.angle_alpha   90.00
_cell.angle_beta   90.00
_cell.angle_gamma   90.00
#
_symmetry.space_group_name_H-M   'P 1'
#
loop_
_entity.id
_entity.type
_entity.pdbx_description
1 polymer ?
#
loop_
_entity_poly.entity_id
_entity_poly.type
_entity_poly.pdbx_seq_one_letter_code
_entity_poly.pdbx_strand_id
1 'polypeptide(L)'
;MAKRFLVKFRDGKRIRIDDVISFEARQISEIQNIASNHTKEELKSEPEGKDLSYLTKQQKQTVINFKNRLVAGKTSEELRKQKIVSVTLHFTERTLEREGSNQLPIIIGLIDKIVAVDSVLKAQFKGYSTLSYTTAIQNDPDHYKLPITFKLYRDRRQVRMITIAFRGAPPKNLTQNIIQDSAMNERMVEFKRKLLEQSRKNNQ
;
A
#
# COMPACT_ATOMS: atom_id res chain seq x y z
N MET A 1 6.31 8.24 -25.97
CA MET A 1 6.05 8.01 -24.53
C MET A 1 5.72 9.33 -23.88
N ALA A 2 4.78 9.39 -22.94
CA ALA A 2 4.41 10.63 -22.26
C ALA A 2 4.46 10.46 -20.74
N LYS A 3 5.00 11.44 -20.02
CA LYS A 3 4.95 11.47 -18.54
C LYS A 3 3.65 12.07 -18.01
N ARG A 4 2.96 12.83 -18.86
CA ARG A 4 1.77 13.59 -18.54
C ARG A 4 0.77 13.51 -19.67
N PHE A 5 -0.50 13.30 -19.33
CA PHE A 5 -1.60 13.29 -20.28
C PHE A 5 -2.92 13.58 -19.58
N LEU A 6 -3.92 14.00 -20.34
CA LEU A 6 -5.25 14.31 -19.82
C LEU A 6 -6.15 13.07 -19.94
N VAL A 7 -6.95 12.83 -18.91
CA VAL A 7 -7.93 11.76 -18.85
C VAL A 7 -9.29 12.38 -18.52
N LYS A 8 -10.33 12.00 -19.27
CA LYS A 8 -11.71 12.41 -19.05
C LYS A 8 -12.50 11.21 -18.52
N PHE A 9 -13.20 11.40 -17.41
CA PHE A 9 -14.06 10.40 -16.79
C PHE A 9 -15.45 10.39 -17.41
N ARG A 10 -16.24 9.35 -17.10
CA ARG A 10 -17.65 9.22 -17.53
C ARG A 10 -18.51 10.43 -17.14
N ASP A 11 -18.28 10.99 -15.95
CA ASP A 11 -18.97 12.17 -15.42
C ASP A 11 -18.47 13.50 -16.02
N GLY A 12 -17.63 13.44 -17.06
CA GLY A 12 -17.08 14.61 -17.75
C GLY A 12 -15.93 15.29 -17.01
N LYS A 13 -15.63 14.91 -15.75
CA LYS A 13 -14.49 15.44 -15.01
C LYS A 13 -13.19 15.07 -15.72
N ARG A 14 -12.20 15.96 -15.64
CA ARG A 14 -10.88 15.72 -16.22
C ARG A 14 -9.82 15.74 -15.14
N ILE A 15 -8.81 14.90 -15.31
CA ILE A 15 -7.58 14.95 -14.51
C ILE A 15 -6.38 14.91 -15.43
N ARG A 16 -5.31 15.59 -15.02
CA ARG A 16 -4.00 15.42 -15.62
C ARG A 16 -3.26 14.34 -14.85
N ILE A 17 -2.89 13.27 -15.53
CA ILE A 17 -1.96 12.27 -15.01
C ILE A 17 -0.56 12.90 -15.02
N ASP A 18 0.18 12.73 -13.92
CA ASP A 18 1.58 13.15 -13.78
C ASP A 18 2.29 12.18 -12.84
N ASP A 19 3.06 11.25 -13.40
CA ASP A 19 3.67 10.15 -12.66
C ASP A 19 5.21 10.16 -12.72
N VAL A 20 5.85 9.25 -11.98
CA VAL A 20 7.30 9.04 -12.02
C VAL A 20 7.75 8.28 -13.27
N ILE A 21 6.87 7.47 -13.86
CA ILE A 21 7.15 6.72 -15.09
C ILE A 21 6.74 7.50 -16.35
N SER A 22 7.36 7.14 -17.47
CA SER A 22 6.86 7.50 -18.80
C SER A 22 5.93 6.40 -19.28
N PHE A 23 4.72 6.77 -19.70
CA PHE A 23 3.69 5.84 -20.16
C PHE A 23 3.86 5.53 -21.65
N GLU A 24 3.62 4.27 -21.99
CA GLU A 24 3.43 3.82 -23.37
C GLU A 24 2.02 4.14 -23.85
N ALA A 25 1.84 4.24 -25.17
CA ALA A 25 0.54 4.56 -25.78
C ALA A 25 -0.56 3.58 -25.32
N ARG A 26 -0.23 2.29 -25.25
CA ARG A 26 -1.17 1.25 -24.77
C ARG A 26 -1.62 1.47 -23.33
N GLN A 27 -0.71 1.87 -22.43
CA GLN A 27 -1.05 2.17 -21.04
C GLN A 27 -1.91 3.44 -20.92
N ILE A 28 -1.64 4.45 -21.76
CA ILE A 28 -2.47 5.66 -21.83
C ILE A 28 -3.88 5.30 -22.27
N SER A 29 -4.03 4.52 -23.34
CA SER A 29 -5.33 4.05 -23.82
C SER A 29 -6.07 3.21 -22.78
N GLU A 30 -5.36 2.35 -22.06
CA GLU A 30 -5.93 1.54 -20.97
C GLU A 30 -6.48 2.42 -19.84
N ILE A 31 -5.72 3.42 -19.39
CA ILE A 31 -6.16 4.37 -18.35
C ILE A 31 -7.36 5.20 -18.84
N GLN A 32 -7.34 5.64 -20.10
CA GLN A 32 -8.45 6.38 -20.70
C GLN A 32 -9.72 5.52 -20.78
N ASN A 33 -9.61 4.25 -21.16
CA ASN A 33 -10.73 3.32 -21.20
C ASN A 33 -11.30 3.03 -19.80
N ILE A 34 -10.44 2.84 -18.79
CA ILE A 34 -10.89 2.70 -17.40
C ILE A 34 -11.69 3.94 -16.99
N ALA A 35 -11.16 5.14 -17.25
CA ALA A 35 -11.81 6.39 -16.88
C ALA A 35 -13.12 6.65 -17.64
N SER A 36 -13.23 6.31 -18.92
CA SER A 36 -14.48 6.49 -19.67
C SER A 36 -15.62 5.61 -19.15
N ASN A 37 -15.28 4.48 -18.51
CA ASN A 37 -16.27 3.53 -17.99
C ASN A 37 -16.71 3.84 -16.55
N HIS A 38 -15.99 4.68 -15.81
CA HIS A 38 -16.24 4.97 -14.38
C HIS A 38 -16.36 6.48 -14.14
N THR A 39 -17.15 6.90 -13.15
CA THR A 39 -17.03 8.26 -12.62
C THR A 39 -15.75 8.37 -11.80
N LYS A 40 -15.27 9.61 -11.61
CA LYS A 40 -14.07 9.84 -10.81
C LYS A 40 -14.23 9.35 -9.37
N GLU A 41 -15.40 9.54 -8.77
CA GLU A 41 -15.59 9.20 -7.36
C GLU A 41 -15.85 7.71 -7.14
N GLU A 42 -16.54 7.03 -8.07
CA GLU A 42 -16.64 5.56 -8.08
C GLU A 42 -15.23 4.96 -7.99
N LEU A 43 -14.33 5.34 -8.91
CA LEU A 43 -12.98 4.77 -8.99
C LEU A 43 -12.10 5.09 -7.79
N LYS A 44 -12.33 6.21 -7.09
CA LYS A 44 -11.62 6.54 -5.84
C LYS A 44 -12.16 5.79 -4.63
N SER A 45 -13.45 5.46 -4.65
CA SER A 45 -14.14 4.76 -3.56
C SER A 45 -13.90 3.25 -3.59
N GLU A 46 -13.50 2.70 -4.75
CA GLU A 46 -13.14 1.29 -4.85
C GLU A 46 -11.98 0.94 -3.89
N PRO A 47 -12.11 -0.13 -3.08
CA PRO A 47 -11.04 -0.58 -2.19
C PRO A 47 -9.75 -0.89 -2.96
N GLU A 48 -9.91 -1.55 -4.11
CA GLU A 48 -8.86 -1.89 -5.05
C GLU A 48 -9.00 -1.04 -6.32
N GLY A 49 -7.87 -0.57 -6.85
CA GLY A 49 -7.89 0.15 -8.12
C GLY A 49 -7.94 -0.81 -9.31
N LYS A 50 -8.10 -0.28 -10.52
CA LYS A 50 -7.92 -1.10 -11.72
C LYS A 50 -6.44 -1.28 -12.02
N ASP A 51 -6.00 -2.53 -12.06
CA ASP A 51 -4.62 -2.88 -12.42
C ASP A 51 -4.34 -2.47 -13.87
N LEU A 52 -3.13 -1.96 -14.12
CA LEU A 52 -2.61 -1.89 -15.49
C LEU A 52 -2.15 -3.29 -15.92
N SER A 53 -2.41 -3.62 -17.18
CA SER A 53 -2.09 -4.90 -17.79
C SER A 53 -0.61 -5.27 -17.69
N TYR A 54 0.30 -4.29 -17.70
CA TYR A 54 1.73 -4.50 -17.49
C TYR A 54 2.48 -3.23 -17.05
N LEU A 55 3.68 -3.47 -16.52
CA LEU A 55 4.75 -2.48 -16.38
C LEU A 55 6.03 -3.05 -17.00
N THR A 56 6.75 -2.24 -17.77
CA THR A 56 8.05 -2.67 -18.30
C THR A 56 9.09 -2.77 -17.19
N LYS A 57 10.15 -3.56 -17.42
CA LYS A 57 11.29 -3.65 -16.48
C LYS A 57 11.89 -2.28 -16.18
N GLN A 58 11.99 -1.43 -17.20
CA GLN A 58 12.50 -0.06 -17.05
C GLN A 58 11.58 0.82 -16.19
N GLN A 59 10.25 0.70 -16.36
CA GLN A 59 9.28 1.43 -15.53
C GLN A 59 9.37 0.99 -14.05
N LYS A 60 9.46 -0.32 -13.79
CA LYS A 60 9.65 -0.86 -12.44
C LYS A 60 10.93 -0.32 -11.80
N GLN A 61 12.05 -0.35 -12.53
CA GLN A 61 13.32 0.20 -12.05
C GLN A 61 13.23 1.72 -11.81
N THR A 62 12.51 2.45 -12.66
CA THR A 62 12.31 3.90 -12.51
C THR A 62 11.60 4.22 -11.20
N VAL A 63 10.56 3.45 -10.84
CA VAL A 63 9.83 3.60 -9.57
C VAL A 63 10.77 3.39 -8.37
N ILE A 64 11.54 2.30 -8.37
CA ILE A 64 12.47 1.99 -7.28
C ILE A 64 13.59 3.03 -7.16
N ASN A 65 14.21 3.42 -8.28
CA ASN A 65 15.24 4.46 -8.31
C ASN A 65 14.69 5.81 -7.86
N PHE A 66 13.45 6.13 -8.23
CA PHE A 66 12.79 7.35 -7.79
C PHE A 66 12.57 7.34 -6.26
N LYS A 67 12.06 6.22 -5.72
CA LYS A 67 11.93 6.03 -4.27
C LYS A 67 13.27 6.11 -3.54
N ASN A 68 14.29 5.40 -4.01
CA ASN A 68 15.63 5.37 -3.41
C ASN A 68 16.23 6.77 -3.30
N ARG A 69 16.10 7.60 -4.35
CA ARG A 69 16.58 8.99 -4.31
C ARG A 69 15.87 9.84 -3.25
N LEU A 70 14.58 9.63 -3.02
CA LEU A 70 13.86 10.37 -1.97
C LEU A 70 14.34 9.98 -0.57
N VAL A 71 14.53 8.68 -0.34
CA VAL A 71 14.86 8.14 0.99
C VAL A 71 16.35 8.11 1.32
N ALA A 72 17.23 8.24 0.32
CA ALA A 72 18.67 8.14 0.48
C ALA A 72 19.21 9.08 1.57
N GLY A 73 20.09 8.52 2.42
CA GLY A 73 20.82 9.23 3.46
C GLY A 73 19.96 9.74 4.62
N LYS A 74 18.73 9.25 4.80
CA LYS A 74 17.80 9.71 5.84
C LYS A 74 17.30 8.54 6.67
N THR A 75 17.21 8.77 7.97
CA THR A 75 16.56 7.88 8.92
C THR A 75 15.03 7.93 8.78
N SER A 76 14.34 6.89 9.23
CA SER A 76 12.88 6.83 9.20
C SER A 76 12.21 7.95 10.00
N GLU A 77 12.87 8.42 11.07
CA GLU A 77 12.42 9.60 11.80
C GLU A 77 12.48 10.88 10.98
N GLU A 78 13.59 11.11 10.27
CA GLU A 78 13.76 12.28 9.40
C GLU A 78 12.77 12.23 8.24
N LEU A 79 12.59 11.06 7.62
CA LEU A 79 11.62 10.84 6.55
C LEU A 79 10.19 11.19 6.98
N ARG A 80 9.83 10.85 8.22
CA ARG A 80 8.55 11.22 8.83
C ARG A 80 8.46 12.72 9.15
N LYS A 81 9.44 13.25 9.90
CA LYS A 81 9.46 14.65 10.38
C LYS A 81 9.45 15.63 9.22
N GLN A 82 10.23 15.36 8.17
CA GLN A 82 10.30 16.16 6.94
C GLN A 82 9.14 15.89 5.96
N LYS A 83 8.22 14.96 6.29
CA LYS A 83 7.10 14.54 5.45
C LYS A 83 7.53 14.06 4.06
N ILE A 84 8.72 13.46 3.95
CA ILE A 84 9.19 12.83 2.71
C ILE A 84 8.44 11.52 2.48
N VAL A 85 8.23 10.76 3.56
CA VAL A 85 7.37 9.59 3.59
C VAL A 85 6.19 9.89 4.50
N SER A 86 4.98 9.77 3.95
CA SER A 86 3.73 9.94 4.69
C SER A 86 3.00 8.61 4.75
N VAL A 87 2.78 8.10 5.96
CA VAL A 87 1.97 6.92 6.22
C VAL A 87 0.62 7.36 6.73
N THR A 88 -0.44 7.07 5.98
CA THR A 88 -1.82 7.26 6.44
C THR A 88 -2.35 5.92 6.90
N LEU A 89 -2.66 5.81 8.19
CA LEU A 89 -3.29 4.63 8.77
C LEU A 89 -4.81 4.81 8.73
N HIS A 90 -5.51 4.04 7.90
CA HIS A 90 -6.96 3.92 8.02
C HIS A 90 -7.24 2.91 9.14
N PHE A 91 -7.77 3.40 10.26
CA PHE A 91 -8.28 2.57 11.34
C PHE A 91 -9.75 2.28 11.06
N THR A 92 -10.18 1.03 11.16
CA THR A 92 -11.60 0.71 11.26
C THR A 92 -12.12 1.22 12.59
N GLU A 93 -13.23 1.97 12.59
CA GLU A 93 -13.80 2.68 13.76
C GLU A 93 -13.93 1.83 15.03
N ARG A 94 -14.08 0.50 14.90
CA ARG A 94 -14.15 -0.46 16.02
C ARG A 94 -12.86 -0.57 16.86
N THR A 95 -11.74 0.02 16.43
CA THR A 95 -10.45 -0.04 17.15
C THR A 95 -10.23 1.15 18.10
N LEU A 96 -11.06 2.20 18.03
CA LEU A 96 -10.88 3.42 18.82
C LEU A 96 -11.25 3.26 20.31
N GLU A 97 -12.08 2.29 20.66
CA GLU A 97 -12.66 2.22 22.01
C GLU A 97 -11.76 1.61 23.08
N ARG A 98 -10.61 1.01 22.73
CA ARG A 98 -9.89 0.15 23.70
C ARG A 98 -8.55 0.62 24.23
N GLU A 99 -7.72 1.38 23.51
CA GLU A 99 -6.36 1.66 24.04
C GLU A 99 -5.78 3.00 23.57
N GLY A 100 -5.23 3.76 24.51
CA GLY A 100 -4.44 5.00 24.31
C GLY A 100 -3.20 4.77 23.44
N SER A 101 -3.43 4.64 22.15
CA SER A 101 -2.53 4.04 21.17
C SER A 101 -1.40 5.00 20.73
N ASN A 102 -0.16 4.76 21.17
CA ASN A 102 1.01 5.41 20.56
C ASN A 102 1.30 4.76 19.19
N GLN A 103 0.92 5.42 18.10
CA GLN A 103 1.02 4.91 16.71
C GLN A 103 2.42 5.05 16.11
N LEU A 104 3.32 5.74 16.81
CA LEU A 104 4.62 6.12 16.30
C LEU A 104 5.51 4.92 15.89
N PRO A 105 5.68 3.86 16.72
CA PRO A 105 6.54 2.74 16.35
C PRO A 105 6.07 2.02 15.08
N ILE A 106 4.74 1.89 14.90
CA ILE A 106 4.13 1.28 13.72
C ILE A 106 4.46 2.11 12.48
N ILE A 107 4.32 3.44 12.57
CA ILE A 107 4.63 4.35 11.46
C ILE A 107 6.11 4.27 11.09
N ILE A 108 7.02 4.26 12.07
CA ILE A 108 8.46 4.15 11.83
C ILE A 108 8.79 2.81 11.15
N GLY A 109 8.30 1.68 11.66
CA GLY A 109 8.54 0.37 11.05
C GLY A 109 8.00 0.23 9.62
N LEU A 110 6.87 0.90 9.31
CA LEU A 110 6.38 0.97 7.93
C LEU A 110 7.27 1.81 7.03
N ILE A 111 7.85 2.89 7.54
CA ILE A 111 8.83 3.70 6.80
C ILE A 111 10.10 2.88 6.55
N ASP A 112 10.59 2.12 7.53
CA ASP A 112 11.75 1.22 7.36
C ASP A 112 11.50 0.21 6.23
N LYS A 113 10.30 -0.39 6.19
CA LYS A 113 9.94 -1.30 5.09
C LYS A 113 9.88 -0.58 3.74
N ILE A 114 9.36 0.65 3.66
CA ILE A 114 9.40 1.47 2.44
C ILE A 114 10.85 1.73 2.00
N VAL A 115 11.77 1.97 2.94
CA VAL A 115 13.19 2.12 2.60
C VAL A 115 13.72 0.82 1.98
N ALA A 116 13.36 -0.33 2.56
CA ALA A 116 13.84 -1.64 2.15
C ALA A 116 13.25 -2.18 0.82
N VAL A 117 12.05 -1.74 0.38
CA VAL A 117 11.48 -2.28 -0.86
C VAL A 117 12.37 -2.03 -2.08
N ASP A 118 12.50 -3.07 -2.90
CA ASP A 118 13.41 -3.15 -4.04
C ASP A 118 12.73 -3.61 -5.33
N SER A 119 11.46 -4.01 -5.25
CA SER A 119 10.71 -4.54 -6.40
C SER A 119 9.30 -3.95 -6.52
N VAL A 120 8.81 -3.91 -7.77
CA VAL A 120 7.44 -3.48 -8.11
C VAL A 120 6.70 -4.65 -8.74
N LEU A 121 5.58 -5.03 -8.14
CA LEU A 121 4.74 -6.12 -8.62
C LEU A 121 3.80 -5.62 -9.71
N LYS A 122 3.00 -4.61 -9.38
CA LYS A 122 1.95 -4.05 -10.26
C LYS A 122 1.71 -2.56 -10.00
N ALA A 123 0.97 -1.92 -10.90
CA ALA A 123 0.43 -0.59 -10.71
C ALA A 123 -1.08 -0.57 -10.92
N GLN A 124 -1.76 0.28 -10.16
CA GLN A 124 -3.21 0.46 -10.19
C GLN A 124 -3.59 1.91 -10.44
N PHE A 125 -4.64 2.14 -11.20
CA PHE A 125 -5.28 3.43 -11.36
C PHE A 125 -6.52 3.52 -10.48
N LYS A 126 -6.52 4.49 -9.55
CA LYS A 126 -7.58 4.73 -8.55
C LYS A 126 -8.29 6.08 -8.74
N GLY A 127 -8.28 6.64 -9.95
CA GLY A 127 -8.89 7.94 -10.23
C GLY A 127 -8.14 9.17 -9.70
N TYR A 128 -6.90 8.99 -9.24
CA TYR A 128 -5.98 10.07 -8.86
C TYR A 128 -5.03 10.43 -10.01
N SER A 129 -4.32 11.55 -9.89
CA SER A 129 -3.33 11.99 -10.90
C SER A 129 -2.11 11.09 -11.03
N THR A 130 -1.94 10.11 -10.13
CA THR A 130 -0.80 9.19 -10.06
C THR A 130 -1.29 7.77 -9.86
N LEU A 131 -0.49 6.79 -10.29
CA LEU A 131 -0.69 5.38 -10.02
C LEU A 131 -0.35 5.02 -8.57
N SER A 132 -0.96 3.94 -8.11
CA SER A 132 -0.59 3.23 -6.89
C SER A 132 0.23 2.00 -7.26
N TYR A 133 1.45 1.91 -6.76
CA TYR A 133 2.37 0.82 -7.03
C TYR A 133 2.37 -0.16 -5.86
N THR A 134 2.13 -1.44 -6.13
CA THR A 134 2.37 -2.48 -5.12
C THR A 134 3.84 -2.88 -5.18
N THR A 135 4.57 -2.56 -4.13
CA THR A 135 5.99 -2.91 -3.97
C THR A 135 6.18 -4.06 -2.99
N ALA A 136 7.28 -4.77 -3.14
CA ALA A 136 7.70 -5.84 -2.24
C ALA A 136 9.22 -5.76 -1.99
N ILE A 137 9.66 -6.48 -0.95
CA ILE A 137 11.08 -6.76 -0.71
C ILE A 137 11.37 -8.13 -1.33
N GLN A 138 12.37 -8.21 -2.18
CA GLN A 138 12.76 -9.47 -2.82
C GLN A 138 13.26 -10.46 -1.76
N ASN A 139 12.81 -11.71 -1.86
CA ASN A 139 13.14 -12.79 -0.92
C ASN A 139 12.69 -12.54 0.53
N ASP A 140 11.72 -11.64 0.74
CA ASP A 140 11.08 -11.49 2.05
C ASP A 140 10.24 -12.75 2.37
N PRO A 141 10.58 -13.51 3.43
CA PRO A 141 9.83 -14.71 3.79
C PRO A 141 8.36 -14.39 4.09
N ASP A 142 8.08 -13.18 4.56
CA ASP A 142 6.73 -12.73 4.89
C ASP A 142 5.93 -12.27 3.66
N HIS A 143 6.55 -12.23 2.48
CA HIS A 143 5.96 -11.80 1.20
C HIS A 143 5.22 -10.46 1.31
N TYR A 144 5.76 -9.53 2.09
CA TYR A 144 5.05 -8.32 2.48
C TYR A 144 4.86 -7.38 1.28
N LYS A 145 3.63 -6.90 1.07
CA LYS A 145 3.26 -6.00 -0.04
C LYS A 145 2.85 -4.62 0.48
N LEU A 146 3.46 -3.59 -0.09
CA LEU A 146 3.26 -2.20 0.30
C LEU A 146 2.71 -1.39 -0.88
N PRO A 147 1.51 -0.81 -0.79
CA PRO A 147 1.01 0.11 -1.79
C PRO A 147 1.61 1.51 -1.59
N ILE A 148 2.42 1.98 -2.53
CA ILE A 148 3.00 3.33 -2.52
C ILE A 148 2.49 4.18 -3.69
N THR A 149 2.38 5.48 -3.46
CA THR A 149 2.05 6.49 -4.49
C THR A 149 3.06 7.62 -4.37
N PHE A 150 3.34 8.32 -5.48
CA PHE A 150 4.20 9.50 -5.46
C PHE A 150 3.34 10.74 -5.65
N LYS A 151 3.33 11.65 -4.69
CA LYS A 151 2.58 12.91 -4.80
C LYS A 151 3.53 14.10 -4.89
N LEU A 152 3.15 15.09 -5.69
CA LEU A 152 3.77 16.40 -5.63
C LEU A 152 3.08 17.22 -4.54
N TYR A 153 3.85 17.79 -3.61
CA TYR A 153 3.37 18.66 -2.54
C TYR A 153 4.29 19.88 -2.44
N ARG A 154 3.75 21.09 -2.65
CA ARG A 154 4.51 22.36 -2.60
C ARG A 154 5.86 22.26 -3.34
N ASP A 155 5.80 21.79 -4.59
CA ASP A 155 6.96 21.55 -5.48
C ASP A 155 7.98 20.48 -5.03
N ARG A 156 7.68 19.73 -3.97
CA ARG A 156 8.49 18.59 -3.51
C ARG A 156 7.74 17.28 -3.73
N ARG A 157 8.41 16.27 -4.27
CA ARG A 157 7.83 14.92 -4.44
C ARG A 157 7.93 14.14 -3.13
N GLN A 158 6.82 13.54 -2.70
CA GLN A 158 6.70 12.74 -1.48
C GLN A 158 6.29 11.30 -1.84
N VAL A 159 6.81 10.33 -1.08
CA VAL A 159 6.26 8.97 -1.08
C VAL A 159 5.08 8.94 -0.12
N ARG A 160 3.90 8.61 -0.62
CA ARG A 160 2.72 8.39 0.21
C ARG A 160 2.37 6.92 0.22
N MET A 161 2.27 6.37 1.42
CA MET A 161 1.72 5.06 1.66
C MET A 161 0.40 5.22 2.40
N ILE A 162 -0.62 4.51 1.94
CA ILE A 162 -1.90 4.41 2.62
C ILE A 162 -2.02 2.95 3.03
N THR A 163 -2.01 2.70 4.34
CA THR A 163 -2.05 1.34 4.91
C THR A 163 -3.23 1.26 5.87
N ILE A 164 -3.93 0.13 5.88
CA ILE A 164 -4.94 -0.17 6.91
C ILE A 164 -4.17 -0.75 8.11
N ALA A 165 -4.21 -0.08 9.25
CA ALA A 165 -3.56 -0.59 10.47
C ALA A 165 -4.48 -1.59 11.15
N PHE A 166 -4.05 -2.85 11.28
CA PHE A 166 -4.65 -3.81 12.20
C PHE A 166 -3.80 -3.85 13.47
N ARG A 167 -4.41 -3.58 14.65
CA ARG A 167 -3.78 -3.87 15.94
C ARG A 167 -4.31 -5.21 16.46
N GLY A 168 -3.39 -6.13 16.82
CA GLY A 168 -3.71 -7.30 17.65
C GLY A 168 -3.50 -8.69 17.04
N ALA A 169 -3.10 -8.81 15.77
CA ALA A 169 -2.61 -10.04 15.14
C ALA A 169 -2.05 -9.67 13.76
N PRO A 170 -1.01 -10.35 13.22
CA PRO A 170 -0.70 -10.23 11.80
C PRO A 170 -1.99 -10.55 11.01
N PRO A 171 -2.37 -9.74 10.03
CA PRO A 171 -3.62 -9.95 9.32
C PRO A 171 -3.53 -11.29 8.60
N LYS A 172 -4.32 -12.27 9.05
CA LYS A 172 -4.57 -13.52 8.31
C LYS A 172 -5.10 -13.26 6.89
N ASN A 173 -5.56 -12.05 6.57
CA ASN A 173 -6.20 -11.75 5.30
C ASN A 173 -5.70 -10.44 4.66
N LEU A 174 -4.40 -10.33 4.38
CA LEU A 174 -3.93 -9.47 3.29
C LEU A 174 -3.27 -10.36 2.23
N THR A 175 -4.14 -11.09 1.53
CA THR A 175 -3.87 -12.04 0.43
C THR A 175 -2.97 -13.23 0.79
N GLN A 176 -3.40 -14.08 1.74
CA GLN A 176 -2.86 -15.44 1.87
C GLN A 176 -3.60 -16.37 0.91
N ASN A 177 -2.91 -16.85 -0.13
CA ASN A 177 -3.15 -18.21 -0.56
C ASN A 177 -2.58 -19.11 0.54
N ILE A 178 -3.48 -19.84 1.18
CA ILE A 178 -3.28 -20.75 2.29
C ILE A 178 -2.37 -21.90 1.83
N ILE A 179 -1.24 -22.10 2.50
CA ILE A 179 -0.58 -23.41 2.58
C ILE A 179 -0.65 -23.84 4.04
N GLN A 180 -1.34 -24.96 4.26
CA GLN A 180 -1.59 -25.57 5.55
C GLN A 180 -0.28 -26.09 6.16
N ASP A 181 0.18 -25.46 7.24
CA ASP A 181 1.21 -26.02 8.10
C ASP A 181 0.55 -26.73 9.29
N SER A 182 0.56 -28.07 9.27
CA SER A 182 -0.10 -28.93 10.27
C SER A 182 0.47 -28.72 11.68
N ALA A 183 1.74 -28.34 11.79
CA ALA A 183 2.41 -28.09 13.07
C ALA A 183 1.86 -26.84 13.78
N MET A 184 1.34 -25.86 13.03
CA MET A 184 0.76 -24.65 13.61
C MET A 184 -0.67 -24.88 14.12
N ASN A 185 -1.40 -25.82 13.53
CA ASN A 185 -2.74 -26.19 14.00
C ASN A 185 -2.70 -26.93 15.34
N GLU A 186 -1.73 -27.83 15.55
CA GLU A 186 -1.57 -28.54 16.83
C GLU A 186 -1.25 -27.57 17.98
N ARG A 187 -0.35 -26.61 17.75
CA ARG A 187 -0.04 -25.57 18.75
C ARG A 187 -1.24 -24.66 19.06
N MET A 188 -2.08 -24.39 18.06
CA MET A 188 -3.31 -23.60 18.23
C MET A 188 -4.41 -24.34 18.99
N VAL A 189 -4.53 -25.66 18.81
CA VAL A 189 -5.48 -26.50 19.55
C VAL A 189 -5.06 -26.59 21.01
N GLU A 190 -3.77 -26.80 21.27
CA GLU A 190 -3.25 -26.88 22.63
C GLU A 190 -3.36 -25.54 23.38
N PHE A 191 -3.15 -24.42 22.68
CA PHE A 191 -3.34 -23.08 23.24
C PHE A 191 -4.81 -22.77 23.57
N LYS A 192 -5.76 -23.16 22.71
CA LYS A 192 -7.19 -23.04 22.99
C LYS A 192 -7.63 -23.88 24.19
N ARG A 193 -7.06 -25.08 24.36
CA ARG A 193 -7.34 -25.94 25.52
C ARG A 193 -6.91 -25.28 26.83
N LYS A 194 -5.71 -24.69 26.87
CA LYS A 194 -5.19 -23.98 28.05
C LYS A 194 -6.04 -22.77 28.44
N LEU A 195 -6.54 -22.02 27.46
CA LEU A 195 -7.42 -20.86 27.72
C LEU A 195 -8.78 -21.28 28.30
N LEU A 196 -9.36 -22.38 27.82
CA LEU A 196 -10.63 -22.92 28.34
C LEU A 196 -10.49 -23.50 29.75
N GLU A 197 -9.36 -24.12 30.06
CA GLU A 197 -9.05 -24.60 31.41
C GLU A 197 -8.86 -23.44 32.40
N GLN A 198 -8.21 -22.35 31.96
CA GLN A 198 -8.06 -21.14 32.77
C GLN A 198 -9.39 -20.40 32.99
N SER A 199 -10.26 -20.32 31.98
CA SER A 199 -11.57 -19.68 32.14
C SER A 199 -12.51 -20.46 33.06
N ARG A 200 -12.35 -21.79 33.15
CA ARG A 200 -13.11 -22.63 34.09
C ARG A 200 -12.63 -22.50 35.53
N LYS A 201 -11.33 -22.25 35.76
CA LYS A 201 -10.77 -22.01 37.09
C LYS A 201 -11.10 -20.64 37.66
N ASN A 202 -11.38 -19.65 36.82
CA ASN A 202 -11.71 -18.28 37.25
C ASN A 202 -13.21 -18.05 37.50
N ASN A 203 -14.06 -19.07 37.30
CA ASN A 203 -15.51 -19.00 37.49
C ASN A 203 -16.01 -19.95 38.62
N GLN A 204 -15.11 -20.41 39.48
CA GLN A 204 -15.40 -21.03 40.79
C GLN A 204 -14.84 -20.12 41.88
#